data_AF-A0AAN9GJI9-F1
#
_entry.id   AF-A0AAN9GJI9-F1
#
_cell.length_a   1.000
_cell.length_b   1.000
_cell.length_c   1.000
_cell.angle_alpha   90.00
_cell.angle_beta   90.00
_cell.angle_gamma   90.00
#
_symmetry.space_group_name_H-M   'P 1'
#
loop_
_entity.id
_entity.type
_entity.pdbx_description
1 polymer ?
#
loop_
_entity_poly.entity_id
_entity_poly.type
_entity_poly.pdbx_seq_one_letter_code
_entity_poly.pdbx_strand_id
1 'polypeptide(L)'
;MAVLNVEGRAHKLTSSNGMVEAHEIHTIYSNQGETDTRVVLYLHHAAAIGYKDAVVRTPDTDIFVILLYHAHEIKLNVYLDTGSGKHRRLINVTEFAESLGKNYCAALLGYYVWSGEDCTSAFKGKGKVGPLKKLQKNPK
;
A
#
# COMPACT_ATOMS: atom_id res chain seq x y z
N MET A 1 10.36 13.89 10.31
CA MET A 1 9.02 13.96 10.94
C MET A 1 8.58 12.54 11.23
N ALA A 2 8.24 12.22 12.47
CA ALA A 2 7.66 10.93 12.81
C ALA A 2 6.15 11.11 13.03
N VAL A 3 5.35 10.19 12.49
CA VAL A 3 3.91 10.15 12.71
C VAL A 3 3.59 8.84 13.40
N LEU A 4 2.92 8.91 14.55
CA LEU A 4 2.48 7.76 15.31
C LEU A 4 0.95 7.66 15.23
N ASN A 5 0.41 6.47 14.90
CA ASN A 5 -1.02 6.23 14.95
C ASN A 5 -1.38 5.40 16.19
N VAL A 6 -2.31 5.90 17.00
CA VAL A 6 -2.84 5.24 18.20
C VAL A 6 -4.36 5.33 18.13
N GLU A 7 -5.05 4.18 18.15
CA GLU A 7 -6.52 4.11 18.17
C GLU A 7 -7.22 4.93 17.07
N GLY A 8 -6.62 4.94 15.86
CA GLY A 8 -7.17 5.66 14.70
C GLY A 8 -6.81 7.15 14.65
N ARG A 9 -6.16 7.68 15.69
CA ARG A 9 -5.66 9.06 15.74
C ARG A 9 -4.17 9.10 15.42
N ALA A 10 -3.81 9.93 14.45
CA ALA A 10 -2.41 10.15 14.12
C ALA A 10 -1.86 11.36 14.87
N HIS A 11 -0.60 11.26 15.30
CA HIS A 11 0.11 12.29 16.04
C HIS A 11 1.44 12.56 15.35
N LYS A 12 1.70 13.83 15.01
CA LYS A 12 3.00 14.33 14.60
C LYS A 12 3.88 14.46 15.85
N LEU A 13 5.00 13.75 15.85
CA LEU A 13 5.98 13.84 16.92
C LEU A 13 7.10 14.81 16.50
N THR A 14 7.35 15.82 17.34
CA THR A 14 8.45 16.77 17.23
C THR A 14 9.34 16.66 18.46
N SER A 15 10.65 16.52 18.27
CA SER A 15 11.62 16.48 19.36
C SER A 15 12.39 17.80 19.37
N SER A 16 12.38 18.50 20.50
CA SER A 16 13.18 19.69 20.73
C SER A 16 13.69 19.69 22.17
N ASN A 17 14.98 20.00 22.37
CA ASN A 17 15.62 20.08 23.69
C ASN A 17 15.40 18.85 24.60
N GLY A 18 15.31 17.64 24.02
CA GLY A 18 15.09 16.41 24.78
C GLY A 18 13.63 16.16 25.20
N MET A 19 12.69 17.05 24.85
CA MET A 19 11.26 16.84 25.01
C MET A 19 10.63 16.42 23.68
N VAL A 20 9.66 15.50 23.75
CA VAL A 20 8.84 15.09 22.62
C VAL A 20 7.46 15.70 22.78
N GLU A 21 7.07 16.51 21.80
CA GLU A 21 5.73 17.05 21.68
C GLU A 21 4.94 16.25 20.63
N ALA A 22 3.67 16.01 20.93
CA ALA A 22 2.75 15.30 20.05
C ALA A 22 1.61 16.24 19.64
N HIS A 23 1.45 16.44 18.33
CA HIS A 23 0.35 17.22 17.76
C HIS A 23 -0.56 16.31 16.96
N GLU A 24 -1.84 16.26 17.29
CA GLU A 24 -2.80 15.44 16.54
C GLU A 24 -2.94 15.92 15.08
N ILE A 25 -2.97 14.98 14.15
CA ILE A 25 -3.13 15.21 12.71
C ILE A 25 -4.51 14.68 12.29
N HIS A 26 -5.52 15.54 12.35
CA HIS A 26 -6.89 15.14 12.02
C HIS A 26 -7.08 14.71 10.56
N THR A 27 -6.21 15.18 9.64
CA THR A 27 -6.35 14.89 8.20
C THR A 27 -6.13 13.43 7.81
N ILE A 28 -5.55 12.62 8.70
CA ILE A 28 -5.32 11.19 8.50
C ILE A 28 -6.00 10.33 9.57
N TYR A 29 -7.02 10.88 10.21
CA TYR A 29 -7.90 10.12 11.08
C TYR A 29 -8.63 9.04 10.27
N SER A 30 -8.74 7.84 10.84
CA SER A 30 -9.50 6.73 10.26
C SER A 30 -10.04 5.81 11.35
N ASN A 31 -11.26 5.31 11.17
CA ASN A 31 -11.85 4.26 12.00
C ASN A 31 -11.49 2.84 11.53
N GLN A 32 -10.71 2.71 10.45
CA GLN A 32 -10.20 1.43 9.99
C GLN A 32 -9.10 0.92 10.95
N GLY A 33 -9.27 -0.29 11.47
CA GLY A 33 -8.34 -0.88 12.44
C GLY A 33 -7.03 -1.37 11.83
N GLU A 34 -7.08 -1.90 10.61
CA GLU A 34 -5.92 -2.49 9.93
C GLU A 34 -5.01 -1.42 9.31
N THR A 35 -3.71 -1.73 9.21
CA THR A 35 -2.72 -0.80 8.65
C THR A 35 -2.80 -0.78 7.12
N ASP A 36 -3.21 -1.89 6.51
CA ASP A 36 -3.16 -2.11 5.06
C ASP A 36 -4.13 -1.19 4.33
N THR A 37 -5.28 -0.89 4.94
CA THR A 37 -6.26 0.06 4.42
C THR A 37 -5.90 1.52 4.69
N ARG A 38 -5.02 1.79 5.67
CA ARG A 38 -4.59 3.16 6.04
C ARG A 38 -3.38 3.64 5.25
N VAL A 39 -2.61 2.75 4.64
CA VAL A 39 -1.40 3.13 3.88
C VAL A 39 -1.69 4.16 2.78
N VAL A 40 -2.80 4.00 2.06
CA VAL A 40 -3.22 4.90 0.97
C VAL A 40 -3.54 6.30 1.52
N LEU A 41 -4.20 6.36 2.68
CA LEU A 41 -4.50 7.62 3.36
C LEU A 41 -3.22 8.37 3.75
N TYR A 42 -2.20 7.66 4.26
CA TYR A 42 -0.91 8.26 4.60
C TYR A 42 -0.17 8.79 3.37
N LEU A 43 -0.25 8.07 2.25
CA LEU A 43 0.35 8.52 0.99
C LEU A 43 -0.35 9.77 0.45
N HIS A 44 -1.68 9.84 0.47
CA HIS A 44 -2.38 11.07 0.09
C HIS A 44 -2.01 12.26 0.99
N HIS A 45 -1.86 12.04 2.29
CA HIS A 45 -1.42 13.08 3.20
C HIS A 45 0.01 13.54 2.92
N ALA A 46 0.94 12.61 2.68
CA ALA A 46 2.31 12.95 2.29
C ALA A 46 2.33 13.80 1.00
N ALA A 47 1.50 13.47 0.01
CA ALA A 47 1.34 14.28 -1.19
C ALA A 47 0.81 15.68 -0.87
N ALA A 48 -0.20 15.77 0.00
CA ALA A 48 -0.84 17.04 0.38
C ALA A 48 0.10 18.00 1.11
N ILE A 49 1.04 17.48 1.90
CA ILE A 49 2.05 18.29 2.60
C ILE A 49 3.33 18.53 1.77
N GLY A 50 3.32 18.14 0.48
CA GLY A 50 4.34 18.51 -0.50
C GLY A 50 5.47 17.51 -0.72
N TYR A 51 5.38 16.28 -0.20
CA TYR A 51 6.32 15.23 -0.58
C TYR A 51 6.10 14.83 -2.05
N LYS A 52 7.17 14.32 -2.68
CA LYS A 52 7.14 13.81 -4.06
C LYS A 52 7.32 12.30 -4.14
N ASP A 53 8.01 11.74 -3.14
CA ASP A 53 8.38 10.34 -3.06
C ASP A 53 8.03 9.78 -1.68
N ALA A 54 7.59 8.54 -1.63
CA ALA A 54 7.29 7.83 -0.39
C ALA A 54 7.75 6.37 -0.46
N VAL A 55 8.27 5.86 0.65
CA VAL A 55 8.67 4.46 0.79
C VAL A 55 7.74 3.78 1.78
N VAL A 56 7.06 2.73 1.34
CA VAL A 56 6.27 1.83 2.19
C VAL A 56 7.11 0.60 2.48
N ARG A 57 7.48 0.38 3.75
CA ARG A 57 8.23 -0.80 4.18
C ARG A 57 7.27 -1.85 4.72
N THR A 58 7.14 -2.98 4.03
CA THR A 58 6.31 -4.09 4.50
C THR A 58 6.70 -5.42 3.81
N PRO A 59 6.65 -6.56 4.51
CA PRO A 59 6.69 -7.87 3.87
C PRO A 59 5.35 -8.28 3.24
N ASP A 60 4.28 -7.54 3.51
CA ASP A 60 2.91 -7.90 3.15
C ASP A 60 2.61 -7.74 1.65
N THR A 61 1.99 -8.77 1.07
CA THR A 61 1.58 -8.78 -0.34
C THR A 61 0.25 -8.06 -0.55
N ASP A 62 -0.60 -7.99 0.47
CA ASP A 62 -1.90 -7.31 0.42
C ASP A 62 -1.68 -5.82 0.17
N ILE A 63 -0.76 -5.22 0.93
CA ILE A 63 -0.33 -3.84 0.71
C ILE A 63 0.20 -3.65 -0.71
N PHE A 64 0.99 -4.58 -1.26
CA PHE A 64 1.51 -4.42 -2.62
C PHE A 64 0.39 -4.33 -3.66
N VAL A 65 -0.62 -5.19 -3.56
CA VAL A 65 -1.76 -5.20 -4.50
C VAL A 65 -2.64 -3.95 -4.30
N ILE A 66 -2.85 -3.51 -3.06
CA ILE A 66 -3.56 -2.26 -2.73
C ILE A 66 -2.84 -1.05 -3.32
N LEU A 67 -1.50 -0.98 -3.18
CA LEU A 67 -0.71 0.10 -3.73
C LEU A 67 -0.76 0.12 -5.26
N LEU A 68 -0.66 -1.05 -5.92
CA LEU A 68 -0.81 -1.14 -7.38
C LEU A 68 -2.16 -0.64 -7.87
N TYR A 69 -3.24 -0.97 -7.15
CA TYR A 69 -4.58 -0.52 -7.49
C TYR A 69 -4.71 1.01 -7.43
N HIS A 70 -4.19 1.63 -6.36
CA HIS A 70 -4.30 3.08 -6.15
C HIS A 70 -3.16 3.92 -6.78
N ALA A 71 -2.12 3.29 -7.33
CA ALA A 71 -0.93 3.97 -7.83
C ALA A 71 -1.23 5.10 -8.83
N HIS A 72 -2.22 4.93 -9.70
CA HIS A 72 -2.61 5.94 -10.70
C HIS A 72 -3.35 7.16 -10.11
N GLU A 73 -3.77 7.09 -8.85
CA GLU A 73 -4.54 8.14 -8.15
C GLU A 73 -3.69 8.87 -7.11
N ILE A 74 -2.62 8.23 -6.65
CA ILE A 74 -1.67 8.79 -5.68
C ILE A 74 -0.71 9.72 -6.41
N LYS A 75 -0.69 11.00 -6.00
CA LYS A 75 0.22 12.03 -6.56
C LYS A 75 1.62 11.97 -5.93
N LEU A 76 2.20 10.77 -5.85
CA LEU A 76 3.54 10.49 -5.35
C LEU A 76 4.18 9.37 -6.16
N ASN A 77 5.52 9.39 -6.23
CA ASN A 77 6.28 8.19 -6.55
C ASN A 77 6.32 7.30 -5.32
N VAL A 78 5.70 6.12 -5.41
CA VAL A 78 5.58 5.17 -4.31
C VAL A 78 6.55 4.02 -4.54
N TYR A 79 7.40 3.77 -3.55
CA TYR A 79 8.31 2.64 -3.53
C TYR A 79 7.88 1.64 -2.46
N LEU A 80 7.86 0.37 -2.80
CA LEU A 80 7.67 -0.73 -1.86
C LEU A 80 9.03 -1.31 -1.49
N ASP A 81 9.38 -1.20 -0.22
CA ASP A 81 10.56 -1.84 0.35
C ASP A 81 10.13 -3.15 1.04
N THR A 82 10.49 -4.28 0.45
CA THR A 82 10.03 -5.61 0.88
C THR A 82 11.18 -6.61 0.98
N GLY A 83 10.94 -7.76 1.61
CA GLY A 83 11.94 -8.79 1.88
C GLY A 83 12.94 -8.42 2.98
N SER A 84 13.86 -9.35 3.26
CA SER A 84 14.84 -9.26 4.34
C SER A 84 16.23 -9.72 3.91
N GLY A 85 17.26 -9.21 4.59
CA GLY A 85 18.67 -9.55 4.33
C GLY A 85 19.07 -9.39 2.87
N LYS A 86 19.67 -10.44 2.30
CA LYS A 86 20.13 -10.48 0.90
C LYS A 86 18.99 -10.44 -0.13
N HIS A 87 17.74 -10.68 0.30
CA HIS A 87 16.56 -10.68 -0.57
C HIS A 87 15.70 -9.43 -0.43
N ARG A 88 16.18 -8.40 0.29
CA ARG A 88 15.51 -7.11 0.35
C ARG A 88 15.49 -6.47 -1.04
N ARG A 89 14.32 -5.95 -1.44
CA ARG A 89 14.09 -5.31 -2.73
C ARG A 89 13.33 -4.01 -2.52
N LEU A 90 13.71 -3.00 -3.30
CA LEU A 90 12.96 -1.76 -3.43
C LEU A 90 12.31 -1.77 -4.81
N ILE A 91 10.98 -1.74 -4.85
CA ILE A 91 10.18 -1.82 -6.07
C ILE A 91 9.53 -0.46 -6.29
N ASN A 92 9.71 0.17 -7.45
CA ASN A 92 8.96 1.36 -7.84
C ASN A 92 7.54 0.96 -8.24
N VAL A 93 6.58 1.14 -7.33
CA VAL A 93 5.19 0.71 -7.55
C VAL A 93 4.50 1.61 -8.56
N THR A 94 4.80 2.92 -8.55
CA THR A 94 4.24 3.88 -9.49
C THR A 94 4.60 3.51 -10.93
N GLU A 95 5.89 3.34 -11.22
CA GLU A 95 6.36 2.94 -12.56
C GLU A 95 5.85 1.55 -12.94
N PHE A 96 5.79 0.62 -12.00
CA PHE A 96 5.29 -0.72 -12.29
C PHE A 96 3.78 -0.70 -12.64
N ALA A 97 2.97 0.06 -11.91
CA ALA A 97 1.56 0.24 -12.23
C ALA A 97 1.36 0.94 -13.58
N GLU A 98 2.16 1.95 -13.90
CA GLU A 98 2.18 2.59 -15.23
C GLU A 98 2.45 1.58 -16.35
N SER A 99 3.40 0.66 -16.14
CA SER A 99 3.73 -0.38 -17.13
C SER A 99 2.59 -1.40 -17.36
N LEU A 100 1.80 -1.68 -16.31
CA LEU A 100 0.68 -2.62 -16.36
C LEU A 100 -0.60 -1.97 -16.89
N GLY A 101 -0.81 -0.70 -16.56
CA GLY A 101 -2.02 0.06 -16.87
C GLY A 101 -3.14 -0.13 -15.85
N LYS A 102 -3.95 0.92 -15.69
CA LYS A 102 -5.01 1.03 -14.66
C LYS A 102 -5.98 -0.14 -14.65
N ASN A 103 -6.44 -0.57 -15.83
CA ASN A 103 -7.40 -1.67 -15.95
C ASN A 103 -6.80 -3.01 -15.48
N TYR A 104 -5.52 -3.25 -15.77
CA TYR A 104 -4.85 -4.46 -15.33
C TYR A 104 -4.66 -4.46 -13.81
N CYS A 105 -4.24 -3.34 -13.22
CA CYS A 105 -4.15 -3.20 -11.76
C CYS A 105 -5.51 -3.43 -11.06
N ALA A 106 -6.60 -2.90 -11.64
CA ALA A 106 -7.95 -3.14 -11.15
C ALA A 106 -8.35 -4.62 -11.24
N ALA A 107 -8.09 -5.27 -12.38
CA ALA A 107 -8.35 -6.69 -12.56
C ALA A 107 -7.49 -7.55 -11.61
N LEU A 108 -6.24 -7.15 -11.36
CA LEU A 108 -5.32 -7.83 -10.45
C LEU A 108 -5.84 -7.80 -9.01
N LEU A 109 -6.34 -6.66 -8.52
CA LEU A 109 -6.96 -6.57 -7.20
C LEU A 109 -8.17 -7.50 -7.08
N GLY A 110 -9.09 -7.45 -8.05
CA GLY A 110 -10.26 -8.34 -8.08
C GLY A 110 -9.86 -9.82 -8.10
N TYR A 111 -8.88 -10.18 -8.93
CA TYR A 111 -8.34 -11.54 -8.98
C TYR A 111 -7.73 -11.95 -7.63
N TYR A 112 -6.96 -11.07 -6.99
CA TYR A 112 -6.27 -11.36 -5.74
C TYR A 112 -7.28 -11.77 -4.66
N VAL A 113 -8.31 -10.93 -4.45
CA VAL A 113 -9.41 -11.19 -3.51
C VAL A 113 -10.17 -12.47 -3.85
N TRP A 114 -10.43 -12.76 -5.12
CA TRP A 114 -11.19 -13.94 -5.53
C TRP A 114 -10.38 -15.25 -5.54
N SER A 115 -9.05 -15.15 -5.45
CA SER A 115 -8.16 -16.31 -5.40
C SER A 115 -7.91 -16.85 -4.00
N GLY A 116 -8.54 -16.23 -2.99
CA GLY A 116 -8.49 -16.58 -1.58
C GLY A 116 -7.45 -15.77 -0.82
N GLU A 117 -7.93 -15.03 0.19
CA GLU A 117 -7.17 -14.26 1.18
C GLU A 117 -7.61 -14.64 2.59
N ASP A 118 -7.08 -13.99 3.62
CA ASP A 118 -7.40 -14.27 5.03
C ASP A 118 -8.90 -14.27 5.32
N CYS A 119 -9.66 -13.40 4.66
CA CYS A 119 -11.11 -13.26 4.83
C CYS A 119 -11.95 -13.94 3.73
N THR A 120 -11.34 -14.58 2.73
CA THR A 120 -12.07 -15.15 1.57
C THR A 120 -11.60 -16.55 1.21
N SER A 121 -12.54 -17.47 1.03
CA SER A 121 -12.20 -18.83 0.56
C SER A 121 -11.80 -18.83 -0.91
N ALA A 122 -10.76 -19.60 -1.24
CA ALA A 122 -10.38 -19.86 -2.62
C ALA A 122 -11.36 -20.83 -3.31
N PHE A 123 -11.48 -20.76 -4.64
CA PHE A 123 -12.18 -21.78 -5.41
C PHE A 123 -11.50 -23.15 -5.25
N LYS A 124 -12.29 -24.20 -5.06
CA LYS A 124 -11.80 -25.58 -4.90
C LYS A 124 -10.85 -25.96 -6.04
N GLY A 125 -9.61 -26.32 -5.69
CA GLY A 125 -8.58 -26.74 -6.65
C GLY A 125 -7.99 -25.60 -7.51
N LYS A 126 -8.21 -24.33 -7.16
CA LYS A 126 -7.61 -23.17 -7.82
C LYS A 126 -6.80 -22.36 -6.81
N GLY A 127 -5.47 -22.43 -6.92
CA GLY A 127 -4.57 -21.50 -6.22
C GLY A 127 -4.30 -20.24 -7.05
N LYS A 128 -3.59 -19.27 -6.47
CA LYS A 128 -3.26 -17.95 -7.05
C LYS A 128 -2.57 -18.05 -8.44
N VAL A 129 -1.56 -18.91 -8.59
CA VAL A 129 -0.72 -18.96 -9.82
C VAL A 129 -1.50 -19.24 -11.11
N GLY A 130 -2.49 -20.14 -11.08
CA GLY A 130 -3.21 -20.57 -12.28
C GLY A 130 -4.01 -19.45 -12.93
N PRO A 131 -4.93 -18.79 -12.21
CA PRO A 131 -5.68 -17.66 -12.73
C PRO A 131 -4.81 -16.43 -13.03
N LEU A 132 -3.73 -16.17 -12.28
CA LEU A 132 -2.80 -15.08 -12.62
C LEU A 132 -2.17 -15.26 -14.01
N LYS A 133 -1.73 -16.48 -14.34
CA LYS A 133 -1.22 -16.79 -15.68
C LYS A 133 -2.29 -16.60 -16.77
N LYS A 134 -3.57 -16.81 -16.45
CA LYS A 134 -4.67 -16.55 -17.39
C LYS A 134 -4.92 -15.06 -17.59
N LEU A 135 -4.86 -14.27 -16.51
CA LEU A 135 -4.97 -12.81 -16.56
C LEU A 135 -3.85 -12.21 -17.41
N GLN A 136 -2.60 -12.66 -17.23
CA GLN A 136 -1.46 -12.24 -18.03
C GLN A 136 -1.63 -12.55 -19.53
N LYS A 137 -2.29 -13.66 -19.87
CA LYS A 137 -2.57 -14.05 -21.26
C LYS A 137 -3.76 -13.31 -21.87
N ASN A 138 -4.66 -12.77 -21.06
CA ASN A 138 -5.87 -12.07 -21.51
C ASN A 138 -6.02 -10.76 -20.71
N PRO A 139 -5.14 -9.77 -20.94
CA PRO A 139 -5.16 -8.51 -20.20
C PRO A 139 -6.32 -7.57 -20.60
N LYS A 140 -7.19 -7.99 -21.54
CA LYS A 140 -8.30 -7.23 -22.11
C LYS A 140 -9.51 -8.13 -22.35
#